data_AF-A0A7H0YGF5-F1
#
_entry.id   AF-A0A7H0YGF5-F1
#
_cell.length_a   1.000
_cell.length_b   1.000
_cell.length_c   1.000
_cell.angle_alpha   90.00
_cell.angle_beta   90.00
_cell.angle_gamma   90.00
#
_symmetry.space_group_name_H-M   'P 1'
#
loop_
_entity.id
_entity.type
_entity.pdbx_description
1 polymer ?
#
loop_
_entity_poly.entity_id
_entity_poly.type
_entity_poly.pdbx_seq_one_letter_code
_entity_poly.pdbx_strand_id
1 'polypeptide(L)'
;MRRLQMDGISPTLTAHISKDGREYLHPSEDRKLTVRECLRIMGMPDDFVFPDKMPLTHQYRTTGNGVAFNVGHALAKALYAQLSEIPTQLSLY
;
A
#
# COMPACT_ATOMS: atom_id res chain seq x y z
N MET A 1 -19.96 -7.53 6.00
CA MET A 1 -18.61 -7.91 5.57
C MET A 1 -18.71 -8.73 4.30
N ARG A 2 -18.06 -8.30 3.22
CA ARG A 2 -17.99 -9.07 1.97
C ARG A 2 -16.74 -9.96 2.01
N ARG A 3 -16.89 -11.25 1.74
CA ARG A 3 -15.74 -12.15 1.57
C ARG A 3 -15.10 -11.90 0.20
N LEU A 4 -13.77 -11.78 0.19
CA LEU A 4 -13.03 -11.64 -1.06
C LEU A 4 -13.00 -12.97 -1.82
N GLN A 5 -12.92 -12.88 -3.15
CA GLN A 5 -12.71 -14.04 -4.02
C GLN A 5 -11.20 -14.24 -4.21
N MET A 6 -10.75 -15.49 -4.27
CA MET A 6 -9.33 -15.81 -4.43
C MET A 6 -8.77 -15.37 -5.80
N ASP A 7 -9.60 -15.47 -6.82
CA ASP A 7 -9.33 -15.17 -8.23
C ASP A 7 -9.96 -13.85 -8.71
N GLY A 8 -10.59 -13.12 -7.78
CA GLY A 8 -11.27 -11.86 -8.08
C GLY A 8 -10.38 -10.63 -7.92
N ILE A 9 -10.88 -9.50 -8.41
CA ILE A 9 -10.24 -8.20 -8.20
C ILE A 9 -10.43 -7.78 -6.74
N SER A 10 -9.34 -7.33 -6.11
CA SER A 10 -9.44 -6.71 -4.78
C SER A 10 -10.14 -5.35 -4.89
N PRO A 11 -11.16 -5.08 -4.07
CA PRO A 11 -11.74 -3.75 -3.96
C PRO A 11 -10.75 -2.77 -3.30
N THR A 12 -11.08 -1.48 -3.35
CA THR A 12 -10.28 -0.43 -2.72
C THR A 12 -10.16 -0.65 -1.22
N LEU A 13 -8.92 -0.73 -0.73
CA LEU A 13 -8.60 -0.79 0.69
C LEU A 13 -8.80 0.60 1.30
N THR A 14 -9.78 0.75 2.19
CA THR A 14 -10.04 2.02 2.87
C THR A 14 -9.34 2.05 4.23
N ALA A 15 -9.04 3.25 4.73
CA ALA A 15 -8.50 3.41 6.09
C ALA A 15 -9.47 2.97 7.19
N HIS A 16 -10.75 2.77 6.86
CA HIS A 16 -11.77 2.35 7.82
C HIS A 16 -11.60 0.89 8.29
N ILE A 17 -10.80 0.09 7.58
CA ILE A 17 -10.37 -1.25 8.03
C ILE A 17 -9.67 -1.23 9.41
N SER A 18 -9.14 -0.07 9.82
CA SER A 18 -8.52 0.16 11.13
C SER A 18 -9.50 0.14 12.31
N LYS A 19 -10.76 0.55 12.10
CA LYS A 19 -11.79 0.56 13.15
C LYS A 19 -12.47 -0.79 13.28
N ASP A 20 -13.30 -1.12 12.29
CA ASP A 20 -14.25 -2.21 12.46
C ASP A 20 -13.89 -3.44 11.61
N GLY A 21 -13.01 -3.29 10.61
CA GLY A 21 -12.68 -4.35 9.65
C GLY A 21 -13.91 -4.88 8.88
N ARG A 22 -15.04 -4.15 8.90
CA ARG A 22 -16.35 -4.62 8.43
C ARG A 22 -16.50 -4.71 6.91
N GLU A 23 -15.50 -4.26 6.17
CA GLU A 23 -15.56 -4.17 4.71
C GLU A 23 -15.23 -5.51 4.06
N TYR A 24 -14.08 -6.11 4.41
CA TYR A 24 -13.53 -7.26 3.68
C TYR A 24 -13.07 -8.40 4.60
N LEU A 25 -13.56 -9.61 4.33
CA LEU A 25 -13.12 -10.86 4.95
C LEU A 25 -12.14 -11.61 4.05
N HIS A 26 -11.21 -12.32 4.68
CA HIS A 26 -10.26 -13.21 4.01
C HIS A 26 -11.02 -14.25 3.15
N PRO A 27 -10.55 -14.62 1.95
CA PRO A 27 -11.28 -15.54 1.08
C PRO A 27 -11.56 -16.93 1.66
N SER A 28 -10.71 -17.44 2.55
CA SER A 28 -10.83 -18.78 3.14
C SER A 28 -10.96 -18.81 4.66
N GLU A 29 -10.74 -17.69 5.34
CA GLU A 29 -10.68 -17.64 6.81
C GLU A 29 -11.73 -16.68 7.37
N ASP A 30 -12.24 -16.95 8.56
CA ASP A 30 -13.26 -16.12 9.24
C ASP A 30 -12.64 -14.95 9.99
N ARG A 31 -11.83 -14.16 9.28
CA ARG A 31 -11.18 -12.96 9.80
C ARG A 31 -11.08 -11.89 8.73
N LYS A 32 -10.84 -10.65 9.16
CA LYS A 32 -10.41 -9.57 8.27
C LYS A 32 -9.02 -9.85 7.70
N LEU A 33 -8.69 -9.15 6.62
CA LEU A 33 -7.33 -9.15 6.09
C LEU A 33 -6.34 -8.61 7.14
N THR A 34 -5.16 -9.23 7.19
CA THR A 34 -4.02 -8.72 7.96
C THR A 34 -3.43 -7.49 7.28
N VAL A 35 -2.68 -6.68 8.04
CA VAL A 35 -1.90 -5.57 7.47
C VAL A 35 -1.00 -6.06 6.33
N ARG A 36 -0.36 -7.22 6.48
CA ARG A 36 0.55 -7.77 5.47
C ARG A 36 -0.19 -8.16 4.19
N GLU A 37 -1.37 -8.75 4.29
CA GLU A 37 -2.23 -9.04 3.13
C GLU A 37 -2.65 -7.76 2.42
N CYS A 38 -3.06 -6.74 3.17
CA CYS A 38 -3.39 -5.43 2.61
C CYS A 38 -2.19 -4.80 1.88
N LEU A 39 -0.99 -4.86 2.46
CA LEU A 39 0.24 -4.36 1.83
C LEU A 39 0.57 -5.13 0.54
N ARG A 40 0.37 -6.45 0.49
CA ARG A 40 0.56 -7.26 -0.72
C ARG A 40 -0.40 -6.87 -1.83
N ILE A 41 -1.68 -6.65 -1.49
CA ILE A 41 -2.68 -6.13 -2.43
C ILE A 41 -2.24 -4.79 -3.03
N MET A 42 -1.60 -3.94 -2.23
CA MET A 42 -1.04 -2.66 -2.68
C MET A 42 0.27 -2.80 -3.49
N GLY A 43 0.76 -4.02 -3.70
CA GLY A 43 2.02 -4.30 -4.42
C GLY A 43 3.28 -4.07 -3.60
N MET A 44 3.17 -3.87 -2.28
CA MET A 44 4.33 -3.59 -1.44
C MET A 44 5.21 -4.84 -1.31
N PRO A 45 6.55 -4.71 -1.46
CA PRO A 45 7.50 -5.77 -1.19
C PRO A 45 7.31 -6.44 0.18
N ASP A 46 7.63 -7.72 0.28
CA ASP A 46 7.40 -8.53 1.49
C ASP A 46 8.41 -8.24 2.61
N ASP A 47 9.56 -7.67 2.26
CA ASP A 47 10.61 -7.18 3.18
C ASP A 47 10.26 -5.83 3.82
N PHE A 48 9.24 -5.12 3.31
CA PHE A 48 8.75 -3.91 3.94
C PHE A 48 8.11 -4.23 5.31
N VAL A 49 8.65 -3.58 6.34
CA VAL A 49 8.14 -3.65 7.72
C VAL A 49 7.78 -2.26 8.21
N PHE A 50 6.66 -2.16 8.93
CA PHE A 50 6.34 -0.95 9.68
C PHE A 50 7.28 -0.82 10.88
N PRO A 51 7.50 0.41 11.42
CA PRO A 51 8.27 0.59 12.63
C PRO A 51 7.72 -0.25 13.79
N ASP A 52 8.59 -0.90 14.57
CA ASP A 52 8.19 -1.86 15.62
C ASP A 52 7.19 -1.28 16.63
N LYS A 53 7.30 0.02 16.92
CA LYS A 53 6.45 0.72 17.90
C LYS A 53 5.13 1.24 17.32
N MET A 54 4.87 1.03 16.02
CA MET A 54 3.69 1.56 15.35
C MET A 54 2.45 0.73 15.73
N PRO A 55 1.41 1.33 16.35
CA PRO A 55 0.19 0.61 16.70
C PRO A 55 -0.48 -0.03 15.48
N LEU A 56 -1.04 -1.24 15.65
CA LEU A 56 -1.69 -1.99 14.56
C LEU A 56 -2.80 -1.17 13.86
N THR A 57 -3.58 -0.41 14.62
CA THR A 57 -4.62 0.50 14.09
C THR A 57 -4.02 1.56 13.17
N HIS A 58 -2.85 2.10 13.51
CA HIS A 58 -2.15 3.06 12.68
C HIS A 58 -1.61 2.40 11.42
N GLN A 59 -1.08 1.18 11.51
CA GLN A 59 -0.61 0.43 10.34
C GLN A 59 -1.74 0.25 9.33
N TYR A 60 -2.92 -0.23 9.77
CA TYR A 60 -4.11 -0.34 8.92
C TYR A 60 -4.53 1.00 8.31
N ARG A 61 -4.53 2.08 9.09
CA ARG A 61 -4.89 3.42 8.62
C ARG A 61 -3.90 3.91 7.56
N THR A 62 -2.60 3.70 7.77
CA THR A 62 -1.55 4.07 6.82
C THR A 62 -1.65 3.25 5.53
N THR A 63 -1.91 1.94 5.61
CA THR A 63 -2.11 1.11 4.42
C THR A 63 -3.34 1.56 3.62
N GLY A 64 -4.46 1.89 4.28
CA GLY A 64 -5.68 2.32 3.59
C GLY A 64 -5.70 3.76 3.08
N ASN A 65 -4.90 4.66 3.67
CA ASN A 65 -4.73 6.04 3.18
C ASN A 65 -3.60 6.18 2.16
N GLY A 66 -2.68 5.21 2.11
CA GLY A 66 -1.51 5.25 1.26
C GLY A 66 -1.84 5.02 -0.22
N VAL A 67 -0.90 5.41 -1.08
CA VAL A 67 -0.93 5.08 -2.51
C VAL A 67 -0.41 3.66 -2.71
N ALA A 68 -0.97 2.94 -3.68
CA ALA A 68 -0.45 1.62 -4.06
C ALA A 68 1.03 1.72 -4.47
N PHE A 69 1.86 0.82 -3.97
CA PHE A 69 3.31 0.83 -4.17
C PHE A 69 3.68 0.86 -5.65
N ASN A 70 3.02 0.02 -6.46
CA ASN A 70 3.30 -0.07 -7.91
C ASN A 70 3.04 1.26 -8.64
N VAL A 71 2.04 2.03 -8.19
CA VAL A 71 1.73 3.37 -8.76
C VAL A 71 2.82 4.36 -8.37
N GLY A 72 3.20 4.39 -7.09
CA GLY A 72 4.29 5.26 -6.62
C GLY A 72 5.62 4.95 -7.28
N HIS A 73 5.94 3.67 -7.47
CA HIS A 73 7.16 3.21 -8.14
C HIS A 73 7.20 3.61 -9.61
N ALA A 74 6.09 3.47 -10.33
CA ALA A 74 6.00 3.90 -11.72
C ALA A 74 6.19 5.43 -11.86
N LEU A 75 5.58 6.21 -10.97
CA LEU A 75 5.75 7.66 -10.93
C LEU A 75 7.21 8.04 -10.62
N ALA A 76 7.82 7.41 -9.62
CA ALA A 76 9.21 7.66 -9.24
C ALA A 76 10.18 7.38 -10.40
N LYS A 77 9.97 6.30 -11.16
CA LYS A 77 10.76 6.01 -12.37
C LYS A 77 10.63 7.09 -13.43
N ALA A 78 9.41 7.54 -13.70
CA ALA A 78 9.15 8.59 -14.68
C ALA A 78 9.85 9.92 -14.28
N LEU A 79 9.74 10.30 -13.01
CA LEU A 79 10.41 11.48 -12.47
C LEU A 79 11.93 11.36 -12.53
N TYR A 80 12.47 10.20 -12.14
CA TYR A 80 13.92 9.96 -12.20
C TYR A 80 14.47 10.09 -13.63
N ALA A 81 13.77 9.54 -14.62
CA ALA A 81 14.16 9.68 -16.03
C ALA A 81 14.20 11.16 -16.44
N GLN A 82 13.14 11.92 -16.14
CA GLN A 82 13.07 13.35 -16.45
C GLN A 82 14.18 14.16 -15.78
N LEU A 83 14.47 13.90 -14.51
CA LEU A 83 15.51 14.62 -13.76
C LEU A 83 16.93 14.26 -14.24
N SER A 84 17.13 13.02 -14.70
CA SER A 84 18.44 12.55 -15.20
C SER A 84 18.78 13.12 -16.58
N GLU A 85 17.78 13.56 -17.34
CA GLU A 85 17.95 14.22 -18.63
C GLU A 85 18.26 15.72 -18.52
N ILE A 86 18.12 16.32 -17.33
CA ILE A 86 18.46 17.72 -17.10
C ILE A 86 19.99 17.84 -17.04
N PRO A 87 20.65 18.55 -17.99
CA PRO A 87 22.08 18.81 -17.90
C PRO A 87 22.37 19.52 -16.58
N THR A 88 23.39 19.07 -15.86
CA THR A 88 23.86 19.67 -14.61
C THR A 88 24.49 21.05 -14.86
N GLN A 89 23.74 22.01 -15.39
CA GLN A 89 24.19 23.38 -15.68
C GLN A 89 23.87 24.39 -14.55
N LEU A 90 23.51 23.93 -13.36
CA LEU A 90 23.24 24.79 -12.20
C LEU A 90 24.34 24.74 -11.12
N SER A 91 25.56 24.33 -11.47
CA SER A 91 26.73 24.33 -10.58
C SER A 91 27.55 25.64 -10.61
N LEU A 92 27.10 26.70 -11.28
CA LEU A 92 27.84 27.97 -11.36
C LEU A 92 27.00 29.15 -10.88
N TYR A 93 26.68 29.17 -9.58
CA TYR A 93 26.57 30.39 -8.75
C TYR A 93 26.87 30.03 -7.29
#